data_AF-A0A445FF77-F1
#
_entry.id   AF-A0A445FF77-F1
#
_cell.length_a   1.000
_cell.length_b   1.000
_cell.length_c   1.000
_cell.angle_alpha   90.00
_cell.angle_beta   90.00
_cell.angle_gamma   90.00
#
_symmetry.space_group_name_H-M   'P 1'
#
loop_
_entity.id
_entity.type
_entity.pdbx_description
1 polymer ?
#
loop_
_entity_poly.entity_id
_entity_poly.type
_entity_poly.pdbx_seq_one_letter_code
_entity_poly.pdbx_strand_id
1 'polypeptide(L)'
;MKLKYLSSIAEDVIKRCSQKLDTSVEKLVVDFEGGWHPEMGNYCRKLVEFCSGKAVSELCHNIEGNINDGSFSRLTYDMMLAWERPSYYDEEDTTENVAKEKEERKITLNTTQEQDDIPLFYSDIMPLLVNNEPNVGEDAFVWLGSLVPLVADVANGRFTFESLTAPTGNRLHFPAYDMFLKEMDKCIRHLQKHATPNGVELAEDEYILHVDGTASTQRVVRHIGSTSWPGRLTLTNYSLYFEASGVIRYEDALKIDLSKNIEQSVEPAATGPWGAQLYDKAIIYDSTDLSETVVLEFPELTSSTRRDHWLALVREIMFLHQFLSKYQIKCPIQTWELHARTILGIVRLQAAREMLRISPPVPTKFLIFSLYDEIPKGDYVLEELADSLKKGNNGQSCSASSILRSMNISKTVDSCIITDEASQADGSVNVVDDSPLLEAAIKQSREEEKEILIAKATTEELKDEGVIDSVLVITELLKPLKHVVPWFQEIFTWERPIITLAVLAASLMIIYMEWVGKTFAAFLIWAIIKMLDARKKKIREKCYEIVISRSSMASDQSTMESIVSAQHGLYTIHDMMQIANIAMLKIWSILISKADKVLVRFFSAVIMILVKIDSNI
;
A
#
# COMPACT_ATOMS: atom_id res chain seq x y z
N MET A 1 39.41 -16.42 20.52
CA MET A 1 39.93 -17.34 19.49
C MET A 1 39.47 -16.78 18.14
N LYS A 2 40.36 -16.59 17.15
CA LYS A 2 39.89 -16.22 15.80
C LYS A 2 39.28 -17.46 15.17
N LEU A 3 38.01 -17.40 14.79
CA LEU A 3 37.35 -18.48 14.08
C LEU A 3 37.85 -18.39 12.65
N LYS A 4 38.75 -19.30 12.27
CA LYS A 4 39.39 -19.24 10.95
C LYS A 4 38.29 -19.23 9.87
N TYR A 5 38.44 -18.34 8.89
CA TYR A 5 37.59 -18.18 7.70
C TYR A 5 36.27 -17.41 7.86
N LEU A 6 35.87 -16.98 9.06
CA LEU A 6 34.68 -16.12 9.23
C LEU A 6 34.95 -14.65 8.90
N SER A 7 33.92 -13.96 8.43
CA SER A 7 33.93 -12.49 8.31
C SER A 7 33.93 -11.83 9.69
N SER A 8 34.41 -10.58 9.79
CA SER A 8 34.41 -9.80 11.02
C SER A 8 33.00 -9.61 11.59
N ILE A 9 31.99 -9.46 10.73
CA ILE A 9 30.59 -9.36 11.14
C ILE A 9 30.04 -10.70 11.65
N ALA A 10 30.43 -11.82 11.04
CA ALA A 10 30.03 -13.15 11.52
C ALA A 10 30.67 -13.49 12.88
N GLU A 11 31.95 -13.14 13.08
CA GLU A 11 32.61 -13.30 14.39
C GLU A 11 31.91 -12.46 15.47
N ASP A 12 31.53 -11.22 15.18
CA ASP A 12 30.81 -10.36 16.11
C ASP A 12 29.40 -10.90 16.43
N VAL A 13 28.66 -11.34 15.41
CA VAL A 13 27.33 -11.95 15.58
C VAL A 13 27.42 -13.18 16.48
N ILE A 14 28.34 -14.11 16.23
CA ILE A 14 28.50 -15.32 17.07
C ILE A 14 28.85 -14.94 18.51
N LYS A 15 29.71 -13.94 18.70
CA LYS A 15 30.04 -13.44 20.03
C LYS A 15 28.81 -12.85 20.72
N ARG A 16 28.00 -12.02 20.05
CA ARG A 16 26.77 -11.46 20.61
C ARG A 16 25.71 -12.54 20.89
N CYS A 17 25.60 -13.54 20.03
CA CYS A 17 24.76 -14.72 20.27
C CYS A 17 25.21 -15.48 21.53
N SER A 18 26.52 -15.69 21.73
CA SER A 18 27.04 -16.35 22.94
C SER A 18 26.74 -15.58 24.21
N GLN A 19 26.81 -14.24 24.15
CA GLN A 19 26.45 -13.36 25.27
C GLN A 19 24.97 -13.40 25.59
N LYS A 20 24.09 -13.50 24.57
CA LYS A 20 22.65 -13.61 24.78
C LYS A 20 22.24 -14.97 25.34
N LEU A 21 23.00 -16.02 25.06
CA LEU A 21 22.75 -17.39 25.52
C LEU A 21 23.48 -17.74 26.83
N ASP A 22 24.16 -16.77 27.46
CA ASP A 22 24.99 -16.97 28.66
C ASP A 22 25.97 -18.17 28.54
N THR A 23 26.59 -18.32 27.38
CA THR A 23 27.50 -19.43 27.04
C THR A 23 28.81 -18.93 26.42
N SER A 24 29.82 -19.78 26.34
CA SER A 24 31.06 -19.45 25.63
C SER A 24 30.93 -19.73 24.13
N VAL A 25 31.68 -18.97 23.32
CA VAL A 25 31.76 -19.18 21.86
C VAL A 25 32.27 -20.59 21.56
N GLU A 26 33.26 -21.08 22.31
CA GLU A 26 33.83 -22.42 22.11
C GLU A 26 32.79 -23.51 22.33
N LYS A 27 31.94 -23.36 23.35
CA LYS A 27 30.86 -24.31 23.60
C LYS A 27 29.84 -24.32 22.46
N LEU A 28 29.46 -23.15 21.93
CA LEU A 28 28.54 -23.07 20.78
C LEU A 28 29.11 -23.74 19.52
N VAL A 29 30.40 -23.54 19.26
CA VAL A 29 31.08 -24.16 18.11
C VAL A 29 31.17 -25.67 18.30
N VAL A 30 31.50 -26.16 19.50
CA VAL A 30 31.53 -27.60 19.81
C VAL A 30 30.13 -28.21 19.66
N ASP A 31 29.09 -27.55 20.16
CA ASP A 31 27.70 -28.00 20.02
C ASP A 31 27.29 -28.09 18.54
N PHE A 32 27.71 -27.13 17.71
CA PHE A 32 27.47 -27.14 16.27
C PHE A 32 28.23 -28.27 15.56
N GLU A 33 29.54 -28.39 15.83
CA GLU A 33 30.40 -29.39 15.21
C GLU A 33 30.01 -30.82 15.58
N GLY A 34 29.37 -31.01 16.75
CA GLY A 34 28.83 -32.31 17.17
C GLY A 34 27.73 -32.85 16.25
N GLY A 35 27.01 -31.98 15.53
CA GLY A 35 25.95 -32.34 14.58
C GLY A 35 26.24 -31.98 13.12
N TRP A 36 27.40 -31.36 12.82
CA TRP A 36 27.70 -30.85 11.49
C TRP A 36 28.28 -31.93 10.57
N HIS A 37 27.79 -31.98 9.33
CA HIS A 37 28.32 -32.83 8.26
C HIS A 37 28.63 -32.00 7.00
N PRO A 38 29.71 -32.30 6.24
CA PRO A 38 30.08 -31.53 5.05
C PRO A 38 28.99 -31.45 3.97
N GLU A 39 28.10 -32.44 3.92
CA GLU A 39 26.96 -32.50 2.99
C GLU A 39 25.90 -31.40 3.26
N MET A 40 25.92 -30.80 4.46
CA MET A 40 25.00 -29.72 4.86
C MET A 40 25.36 -28.35 4.24
N GLY A 41 26.45 -28.26 3.47
CA GLY A 41 26.83 -27.06 2.74
C GLY A 41 27.91 -26.21 3.41
N ASN A 42 27.85 -24.89 3.21
CA ASN A 42 28.89 -23.97 3.66
C ASN A 42 28.96 -23.90 5.19
N TYR A 43 30.10 -24.33 5.76
CA TYR A 43 30.36 -24.34 7.19
C TYR A 43 30.11 -22.97 7.86
N CYS A 44 30.64 -21.89 7.28
CA CYS A 44 30.54 -20.54 7.86
C CYS A 44 29.08 -20.09 7.94
N ARG A 45 28.33 -20.29 6.85
CA ARG A 45 26.89 -19.95 6.81
C ARG A 45 26.11 -20.80 7.81
N LYS A 46 26.31 -22.11 7.82
CA LYS A 46 25.59 -23.04 8.72
C LYS A 46 25.89 -22.78 10.19
N LEU A 47 27.11 -22.37 10.52
CA LEU A 47 27.47 -21.94 11.88
C LEU A 47 26.73 -20.66 12.30
N VAL A 48 26.63 -19.67 11.40
CA VAL A 48 25.83 -18.45 11.62
C VAL A 48 24.37 -18.81 11.81
N GLU A 49 23.81 -19.68 10.97
CA GLU A 49 22.42 -20.17 11.09
C GLU A 49 22.15 -20.82 12.44
N PHE A 50 23.02 -21.74 12.86
CA PHE A 50 22.88 -22.44 14.14
C PHE A 50 22.96 -21.49 15.34
N CYS A 51 23.98 -20.63 15.38
CA CYS A 51 24.16 -19.68 16.47
C CYS A 51 23.01 -18.66 16.51
N SER A 52 22.58 -18.18 15.34
CA SER A 52 21.49 -17.20 15.23
C SER A 52 20.16 -17.82 15.65
N GLY A 53 19.83 -19.02 15.19
CA GLY A 53 18.60 -19.72 15.57
C GLY A 53 18.47 -19.92 17.09
N LYS A 54 19.55 -20.34 17.76
CA LYS A 54 19.57 -20.44 19.23
C LYS A 54 19.36 -19.08 19.90
N ALA A 55 20.10 -18.05 19.50
CA ALA A 55 19.99 -16.72 20.12
C ALA A 55 18.64 -16.07 19.88
N VAL A 56 18.09 -16.24 18.68
CA VAL A 56 16.76 -15.77 18.29
C VAL A 56 15.66 -16.39 19.14
N SER A 57 15.75 -17.70 19.41
CA SER A 57 14.83 -18.38 20.34
C SER A 57 14.71 -17.67 21.68
N GLU A 58 15.83 -17.21 22.24
CA GLU A 58 15.86 -16.48 23.49
C GLU A 58 15.28 -15.06 23.35
N LEU A 59 15.57 -14.38 22.23
CA LEU A 59 15.02 -13.06 21.94
C LEU A 59 13.48 -13.07 21.81
N CYS A 60 12.91 -14.19 21.34
CA CYS A 60 11.47 -14.34 21.14
C CYS A 60 10.65 -14.26 22.45
N HIS A 61 11.27 -14.53 23.60
CA HIS A 61 10.60 -14.47 24.90
C HIS A 61 10.23 -13.04 25.34
N ASN A 62 10.99 -12.01 24.91
CA ASN A 62 10.75 -10.62 25.29
C ASN A 62 10.93 -9.66 24.10
N ILE A 63 10.15 -9.88 23.03
CA ILE A 63 10.30 -9.12 21.79
C ILE A 63 9.96 -7.64 22.00
N GLU A 64 8.88 -7.31 22.72
CA GLU A 64 8.47 -5.93 22.96
C GLU A 64 9.60 -5.10 23.61
N GLY A 65 10.23 -5.63 24.66
CA GLY A 65 11.36 -4.96 25.31
C GLY A 65 12.56 -4.80 24.38
N ASN A 66 12.88 -5.85 23.62
CA ASN A 66 14.06 -5.88 22.75
C ASN A 66 13.90 -5.01 21.47
N ILE A 67 12.67 -4.71 21.03
CA ILE A 67 12.44 -3.75 19.94
C ILE A 67 12.65 -2.31 20.45
N ASN A 68 12.14 -2.01 21.65
CA ASN A 68 12.22 -0.65 22.22
C ASN A 68 13.66 -0.25 22.58
N ASP A 69 14.50 -1.19 23.02
CA ASP A 69 15.91 -0.94 23.31
C ASP A 69 16.82 -1.00 22.07
N GLY A 70 16.27 -1.35 20.90
CA GLY A 70 17.00 -1.50 19.63
C GLY A 70 17.96 -2.70 19.59
N SER A 71 18.00 -3.53 20.63
CA SER A 71 18.90 -4.68 20.68
C SER A 71 18.46 -5.79 19.73
N PHE A 72 17.13 -5.98 19.56
CA PHE A 72 16.56 -6.88 18.57
C PHE A 72 16.93 -6.41 17.16
N SER A 73 16.55 -5.17 16.81
CA SER A 73 16.73 -4.63 15.45
C SER A 73 18.19 -4.65 15.02
N ARG A 74 19.13 -4.26 15.89
CA ARG A 74 20.55 -4.29 15.53
C ARG A 74 21.08 -5.72 15.38
N LEU A 75 20.79 -6.60 16.33
CA LEU A 75 21.33 -7.96 16.32
C LEU A 75 20.79 -8.77 15.14
N THR A 76 19.48 -8.69 14.85
CA THR A 76 18.88 -9.41 13.71
C THR A 76 19.30 -8.84 12.36
N TYR A 77 19.57 -7.53 12.28
CA TYR A 77 20.16 -6.94 11.08
C TYR A 77 21.58 -7.42 10.83
N ASP A 78 22.43 -7.44 11.87
CA ASP A 78 23.79 -7.94 11.78
C ASP A 78 23.80 -9.46 11.46
N MET A 79 22.83 -10.24 11.97
CA MET A 79 22.64 -11.65 11.60
C MET A 79 22.36 -11.83 10.10
N MET A 80 21.49 -11.01 9.50
CA MET A 80 21.21 -11.06 8.06
C MET A 80 22.47 -10.75 7.24
N LEU A 81 23.24 -9.73 7.63
CA LEU A 81 24.49 -9.38 6.98
C LEU A 81 25.54 -10.49 7.09
N ALA A 82 25.68 -11.09 8.28
CA ALA A 82 26.58 -12.22 8.51
C ALA A 82 26.15 -13.47 7.74
N TRP A 83 24.85 -13.67 7.50
CA TRP A 83 24.35 -14.79 6.70
C TRP A 83 24.61 -14.60 5.20
N GLU A 84 24.44 -13.38 4.69
CA GLU A 84 24.73 -13.03 3.29
C GLU A 84 26.24 -13.12 3.00
N ARG A 85 27.08 -12.69 3.97
CA ARG A 85 28.55 -12.66 3.86
C ARG A 85 29.23 -13.32 5.08
N PRO A 86 29.18 -14.65 5.18
CA PRO A 86 29.64 -15.37 6.36
C PRO A 86 31.16 -15.54 6.42
N SER A 87 31.87 -15.41 5.29
CA SER A 87 33.30 -15.73 5.21
C SER A 87 34.18 -14.50 4.98
N TYR A 88 35.44 -14.61 5.40
CA TYR A 88 36.44 -13.56 5.20
C TYR A 88 36.65 -13.17 3.72
N TYR A 89 36.52 -14.14 2.80
CA TYR A 89 36.64 -13.88 1.36
C TYR A 89 35.55 -12.93 0.85
N ASP A 90 34.37 -12.94 1.47
CA ASP A 90 33.25 -12.06 1.10
C ASP A 90 33.50 -10.58 1.51
N GLU A 91 34.41 -10.34 2.47
CA GLU A 91 34.79 -8.99 2.90
C GLU A 91 35.78 -8.33 1.93
N GLU A 92 36.74 -9.09 1.39
CA GLU A 92 37.74 -8.59 0.43
C GLU A 92 37.06 -8.08 -0.85
N ASP A 93 36.13 -8.85 -1.41
CA ASP A 93 35.32 -8.48 -2.59
C ASP A 93 34.48 -7.22 -2.33
N THR A 94 33.97 -7.05 -1.10
CA THR A 94 33.19 -5.87 -0.73
C THR A 94 34.06 -4.61 -0.65
N THR A 95 35.24 -4.70 -0.05
CA THR A 95 36.15 -3.55 0.01
C THR A 95 36.61 -3.08 -1.37
N GLU A 96 36.78 -3.99 -2.31
CA GLU A 96 37.12 -3.66 -3.69
C GLU A 96 35.94 -2.97 -4.41
N ASN A 97 34.71 -3.48 -4.23
CA ASN A 97 33.51 -2.91 -4.84
C ASN A 97 33.12 -1.55 -4.24
N VAL A 98 33.22 -1.40 -2.92
CA VAL A 98 32.96 -0.11 -2.24
C VAL A 98 34.02 0.94 -2.59
N ALA A 99 35.27 0.51 -2.79
CA ALA A 99 36.33 1.40 -3.28
C ALA A 99 36.03 1.86 -4.72
N LYS A 100 35.62 0.95 -5.62
CA LYS A 100 35.20 1.28 -6.99
C LYS A 100 33.99 2.22 -7.02
N GLU A 101 32.94 1.94 -6.24
CA GLU A 101 31.78 2.84 -6.15
C GLU A 101 32.14 4.22 -5.58
N LYS A 102 33.03 4.29 -4.58
CA LYS A 102 33.49 5.57 -4.02
C LYS A 102 34.32 6.35 -5.04
N GLU A 103 35.13 5.66 -5.85
CA GLU A 103 35.93 6.26 -6.91
C GLU A 103 35.05 6.76 -8.06
N GLU A 104 34.06 5.97 -8.48
CA GLU A 104 33.04 6.35 -9.46
C GLU A 104 32.18 7.53 -8.96
N ARG A 105 31.69 7.51 -7.72
CA ARG A 105 30.99 8.67 -7.11
C ARG A 105 31.88 9.90 -7.05
N LYS A 106 33.18 9.77 -6.80
CA LYS A 106 34.13 10.90 -6.81
C LYS A 106 34.30 11.49 -8.21
N ILE A 107 34.23 10.67 -9.25
CA ILE A 107 34.24 11.10 -10.65
C ILE A 107 32.93 11.83 -10.99
N THR A 108 31.78 11.36 -10.50
CA THR A 108 30.48 12.03 -10.69
C THR A 108 30.37 13.34 -9.92
N LEU A 109 30.88 13.41 -8.67
CA LEU A 109 30.77 14.59 -7.80
C LEU A 109 31.55 15.80 -8.30
N ASN A 110 32.61 15.58 -9.09
CA ASN A 110 33.36 16.67 -9.72
C ASN A 110 32.60 17.35 -10.88
N THR A 111 31.42 16.84 -11.27
CA THR A 111 30.66 17.34 -12.43
C THR A 111 29.35 18.03 -12.05
N THR A 112 28.95 18.05 -10.77
CA THR A 112 27.71 18.74 -10.37
C THR A 112 27.83 19.29 -8.96
N GLN A 113 28.40 20.49 -8.86
CA GLN A 113 28.40 21.28 -7.64
C GLN A 113 27.40 22.43 -7.82
N GLU A 114 26.11 22.10 -7.89
CA GLU A 114 25.04 23.05 -7.61
C GLU A 114 24.12 22.44 -6.54
N GLN A 115 23.84 23.27 -5.56
CA GLN A 115 23.23 22.93 -4.29
C GLN A 115 21.72 23.02 -4.47
N ASP A 116 21.10 21.92 -4.92
CA ASP A 116 19.67 21.88 -5.19
C ASP A 116 18.86 21.34 -4.01
N ASP A 117 17.80 22.07 -3.69
CA ASP A 117 16.75 21.74 -2.72
C ASP A 117 16.18 20.34 -3.00
N ILE A 118 16.28 19.44 -2.00
CA ILE A 118 15.72 18.10 -2.08
C ILE A 118 14.20 18.23 -2.33
N PRO A 119 13.65 17.67 -3.42
CA PRO A 119 12.23 17.74 -3.70
C PRO A 119 11.42 17.14 -2.53
N LEU A 120 10.34 17.80 -2.12
CA LEU A 120 9.42 17.38 -1.04
C LEU A 120 8.97 15.92 -1.13
N PHE A 121 8.98 15.33 -2.32
CA PHE A 121 8.60 13.93 -2.57
C PHE A 121 9.58 12.89 -1.96
N TYR A 122 10.82 13.28 -1.65
CA TYR A 122 11.84 12.38 -1.10
C TYR A 122 12.07 12.57 0.41
N SER A 123 11.29 13.42 1.10
CA SER A 123 11.50 13.72 2.52
C SER A 123 11.39 12.50 3.42
N ASP A 124 10.50 11.56 3.09
CA ASP A 124 10.20 10.40 3.95
C ASP A 124 11.12 9.22 3.64
N ILE A 125 11.67 9.16 2.43
CA ILE A 125 12.55 8.07 1.98
C ILE A 125 14.02 8.37 2.34
N MET A 126 14.42 9.65 2.32
CA MET A 126 15.81 10.04 2.61
C MET A 126 16.30 9.53 3.99
N PRO A 127 15.54 9.62 5.09
CA PRO A 127 15.96 9.06 6.38
C PRO A 127 16.14 7.53 6.36
N LEU A 128 15.45 6.83 5.45
CA LEU A 128 15.54 5.38 5.28
C LEU A 128 16.80 4.95 4.49
N LEU A 129 17.34 5.85 3.67
CA LEU A 129 18.50 5.63 2.79
C LEU A 129 19.83 6.14 3.38
N VAL A 130 19.78 7.06 4.33
CA VAL A 130 20.98 7.68 4.92
C VAL A 130 21.65 6.68 5.87
N ASN A 131 22.48 5.80 5.33
CA ASN A 131 23.56 5.16 6.08
C ASN A 131 24.65 4.63 5.13
N ASN A 132 25.92 4.87 5.48
CA ASN A 132 27.09 4.27 4.80
C ASN A 132 27.32 2.81 5.21
N GLU A 133 26.32 2.19 5.86
CA GLU A 133 26.38 0.82 6.37
C GLU A 133 26.07 -0.19 5.25
N PRO A 134 26.58 -1.44 5.35
CA PRO A 134 26.22 -2.51 4.44
C PRO A 134 24.70 -2.74 4.46
N ASN A 135 24.15 -3.08 3.29
CA ASN A 135 22.72 -3.35 3.10
C ASN A 135 22.44 -4.86 3.00
N VAL A 136 21.19 -5.23 3.23
CA VAL A 136 20.72 -6.61 3.25
C VAL A 136 19.95 -6.93 1.97
N GLY A 137 20.23 -8.09 1.37
CA GLY A 137 19.51 -8.65 0.23
C GLY A 137 18.26 -9.46 0.57
N GLU A 138 17.49 -9.83 -0.45
CA GLU A 138 16.21 -10.54 -0.33
C GLU A 138 16.35 -11.88 0.42
N ASP A 139 17.31 -12.73 0.04
CA ASP A 139 17.44 -14.07 0.60
C ASP A 139 17.75 -14.07 2.10
N ALA A 140 18.60 -13.15 2.56
CA ALA A 140 18.92 -12.99 3.97
C ALA A 140 17.71 -12.51 4.78
N PHE A 141 16.88 -11.64 4.21
CA PHE A 141 15.65 -11.18 4.83
C PHE A 141 14.61 -12.31 4.97
N VAL A 142 14.45 -13.13 3.93
CA VAL A 142 13.54 -14.29 3.93
C VAL A 142 14.02 -15.34 4.92
N TRP A 143 15.33 -15.61 4.96
CA TRP A 143 15.94 -16.50 5.95
C TRP A 143 15.66 -16.04 7.39
N LEU A 144 15.80 -14.75 7.69
CA LEU A 144 15.45 -14.26 9.02
C LEU A 144 13.94 -14.44 9.31
N GLY A 145 13.08 -14.22 8.31
CA GLY A 145 11.64 -14.45 8.41
C GLY A 145 11.25 -15.90 8.71
N SER A 146 12.03 -16.88 8.22
CA SER A 146 11.79 -18.30 8.55
C SER A 146 12.22 -18.68 9.97
N LEU A 147 13.16 -17.94 10.56
CA LEU A 147 13.53 -18.07 11.98
C LEU A 147 12.56 -17.34 12.91
N VAL A 148 12.17 -16.12 12.54
CA VAL A 148 11.25 -15.27 13.32
C VAL A 148 10.18 -14.71 12.40
N PRO A 149 8.95 -15.27 12.44
CA PRO A 149 7.83 -14.75 11.69
C PRO A 149 7.28 -13.44 12.31
N LEU A 150 8.15 -12.52 12.73
CA LEU A 150 7.82 -11.14 13.07
C LEU A 150 8.01 -10.24 11.84
N VAL A 151 9.18 -10.35 11.22
CA VAL A 151 9.61 -9.45 10.13
C VAL A 151 8.88 -9.76 8.83
N ALA A 152 8.73 -11.05 8.53
CA ALA A 152 8.09 -11.56 7.33
C ALA A 152 7.53 -12.95 7.60
N ASP A 153 6.54 -13.39 6.84
CA ASP A 153 6.12 -14.80 6.84
C ASP A 153 6.92 -15.57 5.79
N VAL A 154 7.14 -16.87 6.00
CA VAL A 154 7.81 -17.75 5.04
C VAL A 154 7.07 -17.76 3.69
N ALA A 155 5.73 -17.68 3.72
CA ALA A 155 4.94 -17.69 2.50
C ALA A 155 5.16 -16.42 1.66
N ASN A 156 4.98 -15.23 2.23
CA ASN A 156 4.98 -13.97 1.49
C ASN A 156 6.23 -13.10 1.68
N GLY A 157 7.29 -13.62 2.31
CA GLY A 157 8.44 -12.82 2.71
C GLY A 157 9.18 -12.14 1.56
N ARG A 158 9.28 -12.80 0.40
CA ARG A 158 9.86 -12.20 -0.83
C ARG A 158 9.04 -11.00 -1.33
N PHE A 159 7.72 -11.13 -1.35
CA PHE A 159 6.80 -10.05 -1.75
C PHE A 159 6.80 -8.89 -0.76
N THR A 160 6.89 -9.20 0.52
CA THR A 160 7.05 -8.22 1.59
C THR A 160 8.35 -7.44 1.41
N PHE A 161 9.47 -8.12 1.16
CA PHE A 161 10.78 -7.48 0.92
C PHE A 161 10.73 -6.54 -0.28
N GLU A 162 10.24 -7.02 -1.42
CA GLU A 162 10.12 -6.24 -2.66
C GLU A 162 9.29 -4.98 -2.43
N SER A 163 8.16 -5.09 -1.74
CA SER A 163 7.29 -3.94 -1.44
C SER A 163 7.92 -2.95 -0.45
N LEU A 164 8.64 -3.44 0.55
CA LEU A 164 9.30 -2.62 1.58
C LEU A 164 10.51 -1.87 1.02
N THR A 165 11.23 -2.49 0.07
CA THR A 165 12.50 -1.99 -0.48
C THR A 165 12.39 -1.44 -1.89
N ALA A 166 11.18 -1.40 -2.48
CA ALA A 166 10.94 -0.74 -3.77
C ALA A 166 11.46 0.72 -3.80
N PRO A 167 11.28 1.55 -2.74
CA PRO A 167 11.84 2.91 -2.72
C PRO A 167 13.37 2.95 -2.58
N THR A 168 13.98 1.86 -2.13
CA THR A 168 15.41 1.75 -1.82
C THR A 168 16.18 0.87 -2.80
N GLY A 169 15.60 0.58 -3.98
CA GLY A 169 16.26 -0.18 -5.03
C GLY A 169 16.47 -1.66 -4.68
N ASN A 170 15.50 -2.28 -4.00
CA ASN A 170 15.52 -3.69 -3.59
C ASN A 170 16.68 -4.06 -2.65
N ARG A 171 17.11 -3.10 -1.82
CA ARG A 171 18.10 -3.28 -0.76
C ARG A 171 17.57 -2.75 0.55
N LEU A 172 17.69 -3.54 1.61
CA LEU A 172 17.20 -3.15 2.93
C LEU A 172 18.33 -2.49 3.74
N HIS A 173 18.11 -1.22 4.09
CA HIS A 173 19.02 -0.45 4.95
C HIS A 173 18.58 -0.51 6.41
N PHE A 174 19.54 -0.44 7.33
CA PHE A 174 19.29 -0.53 8.77
C PHE A 174 18.23 0.47 9.29
N PRO A 175 18.25 1.77 8.92
CA PRO A 175 17.24 2.72 9.40
C PRO A 175 15.82 2.32 9.00
N ALA A 176 15.63 1.81 7.78
CA ALA A 176 14.34 1.31 7.31
C ALA A 176 13.89 0.08 8.13
N TYR A 177 14.80 -0.85 8.38
CA TYR A 177 14.51 -2.05 9.16
C TYR A 177 14.14 -1.73 10.62
N ASP A 178 14.91 -0.87 11.29
CA ASP A 178 14.66 -0.45 12.66
C ASP A 178 13.35 0.35 12.78
N MET A 179 13.08 1.25 11.83
CA MET A 179 11.82 1.98 11.77
C MET A 179 10.63 1.05 11.58
N PHE A 180 10.73 0.09 10.66
CA PHE A 180 9.68 -0.90 10.40
C PHE A 180 9.30 -1.69 11.65
N LEU A 181 10.29 -2.20 12.40
CA LEU A 181 10.08 -2.92 13.66
C LEU A 181 9.42 -2.04 14.73
N LYS A 182 9.88 -0.79 14.87
CA LYS A 182 9.32 0.17 15.84
C LYS A 182 7.89 0.57 15.49
N GLU A 183 7.57 0.73 14.21
CA GLU A 183 6.18 1.00 13.78
C GLU A 183 5.27 -0.20 14.04
N MET A 184 5.73 -1.45 13.88
CA MET A 184 4.92 -2.63 14.25
C MET A 184 4.54 -2.63 15.74
N ASP A 185 5.51 -2.39 16.63
CA ASP A 185 5.30 -2.30 18.07
C ASP A 185 4.35 -1.12 18.44
N LYS A 186 4.47 0.03 17.75
CA LYS A 186 3.51 1.14 17.88
C LYS A 186 2.11 0.75 17.41
N CYS A 187 1.97 0.05 16.28
CA CYS A 187 0.70 -0.42 15.74
C CYS A 187 -0.01 -1.33 16.74
N ILE A 188 0.68 -2.34 17.30
CA ILE A 188 0.10 -3.26 18.28
C ILE A 188 -0.39 -2.51 19.52
N ARG A 189 0.44 -1.63 20.10
CA ARG A 189 0.03 -0.80 21.25
C ARG A 189 -1.13 0.15 20.92
N HIS A 190 -1.23 0.60 19.68
CA HIS A 190 -2.34 1.44 19.24
C HIS A 190 -3.64 0.63 19.17
N LEU A 191 -3.60 -0.58 18.59
CA LEU A 191 -4.74 -1.47 18.48
C LEU A 191 -5.27 -1.90 19.87
N GLN A 192 -4.37 -2.20 20.82
CA GLN A 192 -4.73 -2.57 22.20
C GLN A 192 -5.41 -1.44 23.00
N LYS A 193 -5.24 -0.17 22.61
CA LYS A 193 -5.85 0.97 23.31
C LYS A 193 -7.30 1.22 22.89
N HIS A 194 -7.76 0.65 21.78
CA HIS A 194 -9.12 0.88 21.31
C HIS A 194 -10.12 0.15 22.20
N ALA A 195 -11.18 0.87 22.58
CA ALA A 195 -12.31 0.27 23.27
C ALA A 195 -13.08 -0.65 22.31
N THR A 196 -13.73 -1.67 22.88
CA THR A 196 -14.61 -2.56 22.12
C THR A 196 -15.75 -1.77 21.46
N PRO A 197 -16.30 -2.27 20.33
CA PRO A 197 -17.46 -1.65 19.70
C PRO A 197 -18.65 -1.55 20.69
N ASN A 198 -19.43 -0.46 20.57
CA ASN A 198 -20.58 -0.21 21.42
C ASN A 198 -21.61 -1.35 21.34
N GLY A 199 -22.03 -1.84 22.50
CA GLY A 199 -23.03 -2.91 22.61
C GLY A 199 -22.51 -4.31 22.27
N VAL A 200 -21.20 -4.48 22.07
CA VAL A 200 -20.58 -5.76 21.72
C VAL A 200 -19.59 -6.21 22.78
N GLU A 201 -19.77 -7.45 23.25
CA GLU A 201 -18.76 -8.19 23.99
C GLU A 201 -17.99 -9.07 23.00
N LEU A 202 -16.70 -8.78 22.82
CA LEU A 202 -15.81 -9.56 21.97
C LEU A 202 -15.49 -10.91 22.63
N ALA A 203 -15.31 -11.96 21.83
CA ALA A 203 -14.84 -13.24 22.34
C ALA A 203 -13.41 -13.13 22.89
N GLU A 204 -13.00 -14.06 23.77
CA GLU A 204 -11.66 -14.05 24.38
C GLU A 204 -10.52 -14.13 23.35
N ASP A 205 -10.79 -14.71 22.18
CA ASP A 205 -9.88 -14.84 21.05
C ASP A 205 -10.14 -13.85 19.91
N GLU A 206 -11.03 -12.87 20.12
CA GLU A 206 -11.38 -11.86 19.13
C GLU A 206 -10.61 -10.55 19.40
N TYR A 207 -9.71 -10.20 18.48
CA TYR A 207 -8.82 -9.04 18.59
C TYR A 207 -9.12 -8.01 17.52
N ILE A 208 -9.03 -6.74 17.89
CA ILE A 208 -9.15 -5.62 16.96
C ILE A 208 -7.89 -5.52 16.10
N LEU A 209 -8.04 -5.57 14.79
CA LEU A 209 -6.95 -5.59 13.81
C LEU A 209 -6.80 -4.25 13.08
N HIS A 210 -7.90 -3.53 12.88
CA HIS A 210 -7.88 -2.22 12.24
C HIS A 210 -9.12 -1.40 12.59
N VAL A 211 -8.98 -0.08 12.75
CA VAL A 211 -10.08 0.83 13.10
C VAL A 211 -9.99 2.11 12.28
N ASP A 212 -11.09 2.49 11.65
CA ASP A 212 -11.23 3.77 10.95
C ASP A 212 -12.49 4.53 11.34
N GLY A 213 -12.46 5.84 11.14
CA GLY A 213 -13.50 6.73 11.60
C GLY A 213 -13.40 6.94 13.10
N THR A 214 -12.22 7.28 13.59
CA THR A 214 -11.99 7.75 14.97
C THR A 214 -11.87 9.28 14.99
N ALA A 215 -11.41 9.88 16.09
CA ALA A 215 -11.12 11.33 16.10
C ALA A 215 -9.92 11.70 15.21
N SER A 216 -9.00 10.76 14.98
CA SER A 216 -7.78 10.95 14.19
C SER A 216 -7.90 10.49 12.73
N THR A 217 -8.94 9.73 12.38
CA THR A 217 -9.13 9.20 11.02
C THR A 217 -10.50 9.60 10.45
N GLN A 218 -10.60 9.75 9.13
CA GLN A 218 -11.85 10.15 8.48
C GLN A 218 -12.95 9.09 8.68
N ARG A 219 -14.21 9.51 8.79
CA ARG A 219 -15.36 8.62 8.96
C ARG A 219 -15.54 7.70 7.74
N VAL A 220 -16.02 6.49 7.99
CA VAL A 220 -16.54 5.58 6.95
C VAL A 220 -18.04 5.83 6.83
N VAL A 221 -18.57 5.86 5.61
CA VAL A 221 -19.98 6.18 5.37
C VAL A 221 -20.71 4.92 4.89
N ARG A 222 -21.69 4.46 5.67
CA ARG A 222 -22.57 3.37 5.25
C ARG A 222 -23.76 3.92 4.47
N HIS A 223 -24.07 3.35 3.31
CA HIS A 223 -25.26 3.71 2.54
C HIS A 223 -26.38 2.69 2.74
N ILE A 224 -27.58 3.18 3.02
CA ILE A 224 -28.81 2.39 3.12
C ILE A 224 -29.87 3.08 2.25
N GLY A 225 -30.14 2.50 1.08
CA GLY A 225 -31.01 3.12 0.07
C GLY A 225 -30.52 4.51 -0.35
N SER A 226 -31.27 5.56 0.03
CA SER A 226 -30.90 6.96 -0.24
C SER A 226 -30.28 7.68 0.96
N THR A 227 -30.10 6.99 2.08
CA THR A 227 -29.56 7.55 3.33
C THR A 227 -28.10 7.15 3.52
N SER A 228 -27.30 8.06 4.07
CA SER A 228 -25.88 7.87 4.29
C SER A 228 -25.55 8.14 5.76
N TRP A 229 -24.90 7.17 6.40
CA TRP A 229 -24.63 7.16 7.83
C TRP A 229 -23.11 7.18 8.06
N PRO A 230 -22.52 8.30 8.52
CA PRO A 230 -21.12 8.34 8.86
C PRO A 230 -20.87 7.60 10.17
N GLY A 231 -19.79 6.83 10.26
CA GLY A 231 -19.52 5.96 11.39
C GLY A 231 -18.05 5.59 11.56
N ARG A 232 -17.84 4.72 12.54
CA ARG A 232 -16.59 4.03 12.82
C ARG A 232 -16.69 2.61 12.29
N LEU A 233 -15.62 2.13 11.67
CA LEU A 233 -15.49 0.77 11.16
C LEU A 233 -14.35 0.07 11.91
N THR A 234 -14.63 -1.10 12.46
CA THR A 234 -13.68 -1.89 13.27
C THR A 234 -13.59 -3.29 12.68
N LEU A 235 -12.38 -3.72 12.29
CA LEU A 235 -12.10 -5.07 11.82
C LEU A 235 -11.51 -5.90 12.96
N THR A 236 -11.98 -7.13 13.08
CA THR A 236 -11.41 -8.15 13.96
C THR A 236 -10.99 -9.39 13.16
N ASN A 237 -10.39 -10.38 13.82
CA ASN A 237 -10.05 -11.67 13.22
C ASN A 237 -11.27 -12.56 12.91
N TYR A 238 -12.50 -12.16 13.26
CA TYR A 238 -13.72 -12.91 12.98
C TYR A 238 -14.81 -12.09 12.28
N SER A 239 -14.87 -10.79 12.53
CA SER A 239 -16.02 -9.97 12.16
C SER A 239 -15.65 -8.52 11.85
N LEU A 240 -16.50 -7.88 11.05
CA LEU A 240 -16.48 -6.46 10.75
C LEU A 240 -17.61 -5.77 11.51
N TYR A 241 -17.29 -4.71 12.25
CA TYR A 241 -18.23 -3.95 13.06
C TYR A 241 -18.38 -2.53 12.53
N PHE A 242 -19.61 -2.09 12.27
CA PHE A 242 -19.90 -0.71 11.87
C PHE A 242 -20.74 0.00 12.93
N GLU A 243 -20.26 1.13 13.43
CA GLU A 243 -20.89 1.95 14.46
C GLU A 243 -21.30 3.30 13.87
N ALA A 244 -22.59 3.54 13.71
CA ALA A 244 -23.09 4.83 13.22
C ALA A 244 -22.82 5.95 14.24
N SER A 245 -22.44 7.13 13.77
CA SER A 245 -22.19 8.29 14.62
C SER A 245 -23.53 8.87 15.09
N GLY A 246 -23.89 8.64 16.35
CA GLY A 246 -25.04 9.27 16.98
C GLY A 246 -24.74 10.70 17.48
N VAL A 247 -25.79 11.37 17.99
CA VAL A 247 -25.74 12.78 18.43
C VAL A 247 -24.84 13.00 19.66
N ILE A 248 -24.64 11.96 20.49
CA ILE A 248 -23.86 12.05 21.75
C ILE A 248 -22.86 10.89 21.88
N ARG A 249 -23.22 9.68 21.45
CA ARG A 249 -22.39 8.47 21.43
C ARG A 249 -22.63 7.71 20.12
N TYR A 250 -21.74 6.79 19.75
CA TYR A 250 -22.05 5.87 18.66
C TYR A 250 -23.25 4.99 19.01
N GLU A 251 -24.03 4.65 17.98
CA GLU A 251 -25.09 3.64 18.06
C GLU A 251 -24.49 2.23 18.27
N ASP A 252 -25.35 1.26 18.57
CA ASP A 252 -24.94 -0.13 18.69
C ASP A 252 -24.34 -0.64 17.38
N ALA A 253 -23.25 -1.41 17.48
CA ALA A 253 -22.50 -1.83 16.32
C ALA A 253 -23.27 -2.87 15.49
N LEU A 254 -23.35 -2.66 14.16
CA LEU A 254 -23.72 -3.70 13.22
C LEU A 254 -22.57 -4.70 13.11
N LYS A 255 -22.80 -5.95 13.51
CA LYS A 255 -21.86 -7.06 13.34
C LYS A 255 -22.07 -7.75 11.99
N ILE A 256 -20.99 -7.88 11.23
CA ILE A 256 -20.91 -8.66 10.00
C ILE A 256 -19.91 -9.79 10.25
N ASP A 257 -20.38 -11.04 10.23
CA ASP A 257 -19.56 -12.20 10.54
C ASP A 257 -18.84 -12.71 9.29
N LEU A 258 -17.51 -12.57 9.28
CA LEU A 258 -16.63 -12.97 8.18
C LEU A 258 -16.17 -14.43 8.30
N SER A 259 -16.46 -15.09 9.42
CA SER A 259 -15.99 -16.46 9.70
C SER A 259 -16.92 -17.56 9.17
N LYS A 260 -18.15 -17.19 8.81
CA LYS A 260 -19.15 -18.16 8.35
C LYS A 260 -18.79 -18.70 6.97
N ASN A 261 -18.89 -20.02 6.83
CA ASN A 261 -18.71 -20.71 5.56
C ASN A 261 -19.97 -20.63 4.70
N ILE A 262 -20.29 -19.41 4.26
CA ILE A 262 -21.48 -19.05 3.49
C ILE A 262 -21.01 -18.31 2.23
N GLU A 263 -21.83 -18.28 1.18
CA GLU A 263 -21.58 -17.42 0.02
C GLU A 263 -21.56 -15.95 0.49
N GLN A 264 -20.35 -15.42 0.61
CA GLN A 264 -20.04 -14.05 0.98
C GLN A 264 -19.09 -13.50 -0.06
N SER A 265 -19.36 -12.29 -0.57
CA SER A 265 -18.49 -11.62 -1.52
C SER A 265 -18.24 -10.18 -1.08
N VAL A 266 -17.02 -9.72 -1.38
CA VAL A 266 -16.59 -8.36 -1.10
C VAL A 266 -15.93 -7.78 -2.34
N GLU A 267 -16.60 -6.81 -2.93
CA GLU A 267 -16.24 -6.23 -4.22
C GLU A 267 -16.07 -4.72 -4.12
N PRO A 268 -15.14 -4.15 -4.91
CA PRO A 268 -15.05 -2.72 -5.07
C PRO A 268 -16.30 -2.20 -5.79
N ALA A 269 -16.79 -1.04 -5.37
CA ALA A 269 -17.94 -0.41 -5.99
C ALA A 269 -17.74 1.09 -6.20
N ALA A 270 -18.27 1.56 -7.32
CA ALA A 270 -18.36 2.98 -7.59
C ALA A 270 -19.53 3.60 -6.80
N THR A 271 -19.23 4.57 -5.95
CA THR A 271 -20.20 5.42 -5.27
C THR A 271 -19.97 6.89 -5.59
N GLY A 272 -20.95 7.72 -5.28
CA GLY A 272 -20.95 9.13 -5.60
C GLY A 272 -22.14 9.80 -4.96
N PRO A 273 -22.20 11.15 -4.96
CA PRO A 273 -23.30 11.88 -4.33
C PRO A 273 -24.65 11.32 -4.79
N TRP A 274 -25.51 10.98 -3.83
CA TRP A 274 -26.85 10.40 -4.06
C TRP A 274 -26.87 9.00 -4.71
N GLY A 275 -25.83 8.18 -4.51
CA GLY A 275 -25.79 6.80 -5.01
C GLY A 275 -25.40 6.67 -6.49
N ALA A 276 -24.83 7.71 -7.09
CA ALA A 276 -24.33 7.66 -8.47
C ALA A 276 -23.00 6.88 -8.55
N GLN A 277 -22.87 5.92 -9.47
CA GLN A 277 -21.65 5.14 -9.71
C GLN A 277 -20.58 5.98 -10.42
N LEU A 278 -19.95 6.91 -9.71
CA LEU A 278 -19.01 7.88 -10.28
C LEU A 278 -17.57 7.74 -9.77
N TYR A 279 -17.35 7.21 -8.57
CA TYR A 279 -16.04 7.12 -7.93
C TYR A 279 -15.84 5.77 -7.26
N ASP A 280 -14.73 5.07 -7.52
CA ASP A 280 -14.42 3.75 -6.95
C ASP A 280 -13.98 3.82 -5.48
N LYS A 281 -14.88 4.32 -4.63
CA LYS A 281 -14.65 4.70 -3.23
C LYS A 281 -15.39 3.84 -2.24
N ALA A 282 -16.15 2.85 -2.68
CA ALA A 282 -16.88 1.96 -1.77
C ALA A 282 -16.47 0.51 -1.90
N ILE A 283 -16.80 -0.22 -0.85
CA ILE A 283 -16.81 -1.67 -0.80
C ILE A 283 -18.25 -2.11 -0.61
N ILE A 284 -18.66 -3.11 -1.38
CA ILE A 284 -19.92 -3.78 -1.20
C ILE A 284 -19.65 -5.13 -0.53
N TYR A 285 -20.35 -5.39 0.56
CA TYR A 285 -20.41 -6.69 1.21
C TYR A 285 -21.79 -7.31 0.95
N ASP A 286 -21.77 -8.47 0.30
CA ASP A 286 -22.95 -9.28 0.04
C ASP A 286 -22.82 -10.64 0.76
N SER A 287 -23.91 -11.07 1.39
CA SER A 287 -24.01 -12.37 2.06
C SER A 287 -25.44 -12.87 2.03
N THR A 288 -25.63 -14.18 1.88
CA THR A 288 -26.98 -14.79 1.93
C THR A 288 -27.66 -14.67 3.29
N ASP A 289 -26.90 -14.41 4.36
CA ASP A 289 -27.43 -14.20 5.72
C ASP A 289 -28.04 -12.81 5.93
N LEU A 290 -27.68 -11.84 5.07
CA LEU A 290 -28.16 -10.47 5.16
C LEU A 290 -29.28 -10.26 4.14
N SER A 291 -30.39 -9.67 4.59
CA SER A 291 -31.48 -9.29 3.69
C SER A 291 -31.14 -8.09 2.80
N GLU A 292 -30.13 -7.29 3.20
CA GLU A 292 -29.68 -6.09 2.50
C GLU A 292 -28.17 -6.10 2.35
N THR A 293 -27.71 -5.79 1.14
CA THR A 293 -26.31 -5.51 0.80
C THR A 293 -25.76 -4.35 1.63
N VAL A 294 -24.58 -4.53 2.21
CA VAL A 294 -23.93 -3.48 3.01
C VAL A 294 -22.94 -2.72 2.12
N VAL A 295 -23.22 -1.44 1.89
CA VAL A 295 -22.34 -0.55 1.10
C VAL A 295 -21.58 0.37 2.04
N LEU A 296 -20.25 0.28 2.05
CA LEU A 296 -19.34 1.10 2.85
C LEU A 296 -18.49 1.98 1.96
N GLU A 297 -18.71 3.29 2.00
CA GLU A 297 -17.91 4.29 1.29
C GLU A 297 -16.77 4.82 2.18
N PHE A 298 -15.60 4.97 1.56
CA PHE A 298 -14.37 5.52 2.11
C PHE A 298 -14.10 6.85 1.41
N PRO A 299 -14.51 7.98 2.01
CA PRO A 299 -14.32 9.28 1.39
C PRO A 299 -12.82 9.60 1.29
N GLU A 300 -12.28 9.64 0.08
CA GLU A 300 -10.94 10.15 -0.22
C GLU A 300 -11.04 11.16 -1.37
N LEU A 301 -10.21 12.20 -1.37
CA LEU A 301 -10.33 13.27 -2.37
C LEU A 301 -9.69 12.88 -3.72
N THR A 302 -8.55 12.20 -3.68
CA THR A 302 -7.65 12.03 -4.83
C THR A 302 -7.23 10.58 -5.11
N SER A 303 -7.48 9.63 -4.21
CA SER A 303 -7.08 8.22 -4.40
C SER A 303 -8.18 7.24 -4.00
N SER A 304 -7.95 5.95 -4.25
CA SER A 304 -8.74 4.84 -3.70
C SER A 304 -7.95 3.99 -2.70
N THR A 305 -6.75 4.42 -2.29
CA THR A 305 -5.79 3.61 -1.53
C THR A 305 -6.30 3.13 -0.18
N ARG A 306 -7.19 3.88 0.48
CA ARG A 306 -7.86 3.46 1.71
C ARG A 306 -8.96 2.44 1.47
N ARG A 307 -9.72 2.59 0.38
CA ARG A 307 -10.73 1.61 -0.04
C ARG A 307 -10.05 0.29 -0.40
N ASP A 308 -8.97 0.34 -1.18
CA ASP A 308 -8.16 -0.83 -1.53
C ASP A 308 -7.57 -1.51 -0.28
N HIS A 309 -7.11 -0.71 0.69
CA HIS A 309 -6.61 -1.23 1.96
C HIS A 309 -7.67 -2.01 2.75
N TRP A 310 -8.84 -1.40 2.96
CA TRP A 310 -9.95 -2.06 3.65
C TRP A 310 -10.44 -3.30 2.91
N LEU A 311 -10.50 -3.25 1.58
CA LEU A 311 -10.89 -4.38 0.74
C LEU A 311 -9.94 -5.57 0.95
N ALA A 312 -8.63 -5.33 0.90
CA ALA A 312 -7.63 -6.37 1.10
C ALA A 312 -7.68 -6.96 2.52
N LEU A 313 -7.84 -6.12 3.55
CA LEU A 313 -7.94 -6.59 4.94
C LEU A 313 -9.18 -7.46 5.17
N VAL A 314 -10.35 -7.06 4.65
CA VAL A 314 -11.59 -7.83 4.79
C VAL A 314 -11.48 -9.16 4.05
N ARG A 315 -10.95 -9.15 2.81
CA ARG A 315 -10.70 -10.36 2.03
C ARG A 315 -9.75 -11.32 2.75
N GLU A 316 -8.69 -10.81 3.37
CA GLU A 316 -7.74 -11.66 4.10
C GLU A 316 -8.42 -12.47 5.21
N ILE A 317 -9.29 -11.83 6.00
CA ILE A 317 -10.01 -12.52 7.08
C ILE A 317 -11.00 -13.55 6.51
N MET A 318 -11.72 -13.19 5.45
CA MET A 318 -12.63 -14.13 4.77
C MET A 318 -11.88 -15.34 4.22
N PHE A 319 -10.77 -15.12 3.50
CA PHE A 319 -9.99 -16.19 2.90
C PHE A 319 -9.27 -17.04 3.94
N LEU A 320 -8.84 -16.48 5.07
CA LEU A 320 -8.34 -17.25 6.23
C LEU A 320 -9.39 -18.27 6.70
N HIS A 321 -10.63 -17.84 6.92
CA HIS A 321 -11.69 -18.74 7.40
C HIS A 321 -12.13 -19.76 6.35
N GLN A 322 -12.17 -19.36 5.08
CA GLN A 322 -12.40 -20.28 3.97
C GLN A 322 -11.29 -21.32 3.87
N PHE A 323 -10.02 -20.93 4.06
CA PHE A 323 -8.87 -21.83 4.08
C PHE A 323 -8.97 -22.84 5.23
N LEU A 324 -9.24 -22.38 6.45
CA LEU A 324 -9.42 -23.23 7.63
C LEU A 324 -10.51 -24.29 7.40
N SER A 325 -11.62 -23.88 6.76
CA SER A 325 -12.73 -24.77 6.40
C SER A 325 -12.36 -25.74 5.27
N LYS A 326 -11.76 -25.24 4.17
CA LYS A 326 -11.38 -26.02 2.98
C LYS A 326 -10.42 -27.16 3.33
N TYR A 327 -9.41 -26.89 4.16
CA TYR A 327 -8.39 -27.88 4.54
C TYR A 327 -8.70 -28.62 5.85
N GLN A 328 -9.86 -28.35 6.47
CA GLN A 328 -10.34 -29.01 7.69
C GLN A 328 -9.34 -28.93 8.87
N ILE A 329 -8.73 -27.76 9.07
CA ILE A 329 -7.76 -27.52 10.16
C ILE A 329 -8.54 -27.30 11.47
N LYS A 330 -8.72 -28.37 12.24
CA LYS A 330 -9.53 -28.36 13.48
C LYS A 330 -8.73 -28.19 14.76
N CYS A 331 -7.41 -28.39 14.72
CA CYS A 331 -6.54 -28.29 15.89
C CYS A 331 -6.45 -26.82 16.34
N PRO A 332 -6.93 -26.46 17.55
CA PRO A 332 -6.91 -25.08 18.04
C PRO A 332 -5.53 -24.40 18.00
N ILE A 333 -4.45 -25.17 18.19
CA ILE A 333 -3.08 -24.66 18.12
C ILE A 333 -2.73 -24.23 16.70
N GLN A 334 -3.00 -25.08 15.70
CA GLN A 334 -2.74 -24.78 14.29
C GLN A 334 -3.65 -23.66 13.77
N THR A 335 -4.92 -23.67 14.18
CA THR A 335 -5.87 -22.59 13.88
C THR A 335 -5.38 -21.26 14.44
N TRP A 336 -4.93 -21.23 15.69
CA TRP A 336 -4.40 -20.02 16.30
C TRP A 336 -3.08 -19.57 15.67
N GLU A 337 -2.21 -20.49 15.26
CA GLU A 337 -0.99 -20.15 14.52
C GLU A 337 -1.30 -19.43 13.20
N LEU A 338 -2.31 -19.88 12.46
CA LEU A 338 -2.77 -19.20 11.24
C LEU A 338 -3.36 -17.82 11.52
N HIS A 339 -4.22 -17.71 12.54
CA HIS A 339 -4.68 -16.40 13.00
C HIS A 339 -3.50 -15.49 13.36
N ALA A 340 -2.50 -16.01 14.06
CA ALA A 340 -1.34 -15.24 14.47
C ALA A 340 -0.52 -14.74 13.28
N ARG A 341 -0.29 -15.59 12.27
CA ARG A 341 0.37 -15.21 11.01
C ARG A 341 -0.40 -14.10 10.28
N THR A 342 -1.72 -14.22 10.19
CA THR A 342 -2.57 -13.19 9.58
C THR A 342 -2.52 -11.86 10.35
N ILE A 343 -2.61 -11.90 11.68
CA ILE A 343 -2.51 -10.70 12.53
C ILE A 343 -1.15 -10.02 12.31
N LEU A 344 -0.06 -10.78 12.33
CA LEU A 344 1.27 -10.24 12.07
C LEU A 344 1.39 -9.68 10.65
N GLY A 345 0.79 -10.32 9.64
CA GLY A 345 0.71 -9.79 8.27
C GLY A 345 0.04 -8.41 8.19
N ILE A 346 -1.08 -8.24 8.91
CA ILE A 346 -1.80 -6.96 8.99
C ILE A 346 -0.98 -5.90 9.73
N VAL A 347 -0.32 -6.27 10.83
CA VAL A 347 0.56 -5.36 11.58
C VAL A 347 1.75 -4.91 10.72
N ARG A 348 2.39 -5.83 9.99
CA ARG A 348 3.46 -5.50 9.02
C ARG A 348 2.98 -4.54 7.95
N LEU A 349 1.79 -4.77 7.38
CA LEU A 349 1.21 -3.87 6.39
C LEU A 349 0.97 -2.47 6.96
N GLN A 350 0.41 -2.36 8.17
CA GLN A 350 0.18 -1.07 8.83
C GLN A 350 1.50 -0.35 9.11
N ALA A 351 2.51 -1.07 9.61
CA ALA A 351 3.84 -0.51 9.85
C ALA A 351 4.51 -0.04 8.56
N ALA A 352 4.42 -0.81 7.47
CA ALA A 352 4.98 -0.42 6.18
C ALA A 352 4.27 0.81 5.60
N ARG A 353 2.95 0.95 5.78
CA ARG A 353 2.20 2.15 5.37
C ARG A 353 2.59 3.39 6.19
N GLU A 354 2.78 3.24 7.49
CA GLU A 354 3.25 4.34 8.35
C GLU A 354 4.70 4.73 8.05
N MET A 355 5.53 3.78 7.64
CA MET A 355 6.90 4.05 7.20
C MET A 355 6.96 4.72 5.83
N LEU A 356 6.11 4.29 4.87
CA LEU A 356 6.11 4.72 3.47
C LEU A 356 4.95 5.67 3.13
N ARG A 357 4.68 6.67 3.99
CA ARG A 357 3.46 7.50 3.93
C ARG A 357 3.13 8.10 2.57
N ILE A 358 4.14 8.56 1.84
CA ILE A 358 3.98 9.20 0.51
C ILE A 358 3.60 8.18 -0.56
N SER A 359 4.10 6.95 -0.47
CA SER A 359 3.89 5.88 -1.44
C SER A 359 3.56 4.58 -0.69
N PRO A 360 2.34 4.45 -0.14
CA PRO A 360 1.96 3.29 0.64
C PRO A 360 2.06 2.02 -0.22
N PRO A 361 2.53 0.89 0.34
CA PRO A 361 2.67 -0.34 -0.42
C PRO A 361 1.31 -0.94 -0.79
N VAL A 362 1.33 -1.78 -1.83
CA VAL A 362 0.16 -2.57 -2.24
C VAL A 362 -0.22 -3.54 -1.11
N PRO A 363 -1.45 -3.47 -0.56
CA PRO A 363 -1.86 -4.26 0.61
C PRO A 363 -1.66 -5.77 0.46
N THR A 364 -1.99 -6.33 -0.70
CA THR A 364 -2.04 -7.77 -0.91
C THR A 364 -0.69 -8.44 -0.74
N LYS A 365 0.42 -7.75 -1.01
CA LYS A 365 1.79 -8.27 -0.88
C LYS A 365 2.21 -8.63 0.56
N PHE A 366 1.48 -8.16 1.57
CA PHE A 366 1.72 -8.45 3.00
C PHE A 366 0.75 -9.48 3.59
N LEU A 367 -0.30 -9.84 2.85
CA LEU A 367 -1.43 -10.65 3.30
C LEU A 367 -1.35 -12.02 2.60
N ILE A 368 -1.35 -13.12 3.35
CA ILE A 368 -1.01 -14.44 2.80
C ILE A 368 -2.11 -14.90 1.86
N PHE A 369 -3.35 -14.92 2.33
CA PHE A 369 -4.45 -15.54 1.59
C PHE A 369 -4.89 -14.66 0.43
N SER A 370 -4.94 -13.35 0.63
CA SER A 370 -5.28 -12.39 -0.43
C SER A 370 -4.23 -12.36 -1.54
N LEU A 371 -2.95 -12.56 -1.21
CA LEU A 371 -1.90 -12.67 -2.21
C LEU A 371 -2.10 -13.91 -3.10
N TYR A 372 -2.27 -15.09 -2.47
CA TYR A 372 -2.36 -16.36 -3.20
C TYR A 372 -3.71 -16.61 -3.88
N ASP A 373 -4.73 -15.83 -3.55
CA ASP A 373 -5.97 -15.78 -4.34
C ASP A 373 -5.79 -14.98 -5.65
N GLU A 374 -4.93 -13.95 -5.65
CA GLU A 374 -4.72 -13.08 -6.82
C GLU A 374 -3.64 -13.57 -7.79
N ILE A 375 -2.60 -14.28 -7.30
CA ILE A 375 -1.46 -14.68 -8.13
C ILE A 375 -1.66 -16.06 -8.78
N PRO A 376 -1.13 -16.27 -10.00
CA PRO A 376 -1.21 -17.58 -10.66
C PRO A 376 -0.55 -18.66 -9.81
N LYS A 377 -1.15 -19.86 -9.81
CA LYS A 377 -0.71 -21.02 -9.01
C LYS A 377 -0.66 -20.82 -7.51
N GLY A 378 -1.29 -19.76 -6.98
CA GLY A 378 -1.36 -19.57 -5.53
C GLY A 378 -2.08 -20.70 -4.79
N ASP A 379 -3.04 -21.37 -5.44
CA ASP A 379 -3.70 -22.58 -4.91
C ASP A 379 -2.72 -23.68 -4.48
N TYR A 380 -1.66 -23.93 -5.27
CA TYR A 380 -0.64 -24.93 -4.94
C TYR A 380 0.16 -24.53 -3.70
N VAL A 381 0.44 -23.23 -3.55
CA VAL A 381 1.15 -22.71 -2.36
C VAL A 381 0.26 -22.86 -1.12
N LEU A 382 -1.03 -22.58 -1.22
CA LEU A 382 -1.99 -22.77 -0.13
C LEU A 382 -2.12 -24.25 0.27
N GLU A 383 -2.12 -25.17 -0.70
CA GLU A 383 -2.13 -26.61 -0.44
C GLU A 383 -0.86 -27.07 0.30
N GLU A 384 0.32 -26.68 -0.18
CA GLU A 384 1.59 -26.99 0.49
C GLU A 384 1.70 -26.33 1.86
N LEU A 385 1.15 -25.12 2.04
CA LEU A 385 1.08 -24.45 3.33
C LEU A 385 0.22 -25.27 4.31
N ALA A 386 -0.93 -25.77 3.87
CA ALA A 386 -1.80 -26.61 4.70
C ALA A 386 -1.11 -27.93 5.09
N ASP A 387 -0.37 -28.53 4.17
CA ASP A 387 0.35 -29.78 4.43
C ASP A 387 1.57 -29.59 5.33
N SER A 388 2.29 -28.47 5.18
CA SER A 388 3.40 -28.10 6.08
C SER A 388 2.91 -27.91 7.52
N LEU A 389 1.73 -27.31 7.72
CA LEU A 389 1.11 -27.14 9.04
C LEU A 389 0.70 -28.46 9.68
N LYS A 390 0.27 -29.44 8.88
CA LYS A 390 -0.06 -30.79 9.37
C LYS A 390 1.19 -31.60 9.76
N LYS A 391 2.31 -31.36 9.09
CA LYS A 391 3.60 -32.06 9.30
C LYS A 391 4.46 -31.39 10.38
N GLY A 392 4.28 -30.09 10.63
CA GLY A 392 5.11 -29.30 11.53
C GLY A 392 4.97 -29.72 13.00
N ASN A 393 6.10 -30.02 13.64
CA ASN A 393 6.16 -30.22 15.09
C ASN A 393 5.89 -28.90 15.82
N ASN A 394 4.90 -28.88 16.70
CA ASN A 394 4.42 -27.71 17.48
C ASN A 394 5.42 -27.15 18.52
N GLY A 395 6.71 -27.48 18.43
CA GLY A 395 7.73 -27.20 19.45
C GLY A 395 8.67 -26.04 19.12
N GLN A 396 8.39 -25.23 18.10
CA GLN A 396 9.25 -24.10 17.75
C GLN A 396 9.03 -22.94 18.75
N SER A 397 10.12 -22.51 19.39
CA SER A 397 10.14 -21.44 20.40
C SER A 397 9.77 -20.05 19.85
N CYS A 398 9.86 -19.85 18.53
CA CYS A 398 9.54 -18.62 17.81
C CYS A 398 8.39 -18.81 16.80
N SER A 399 7.30 -19.48 17.16
CA SER A 399 6.08 -19.51 16.33
C SER A 399 5.40 -18.12 16.25
N ALA A 400 4.56 -17.86 15.24
CA ALA A 400 3.83 -16.59 15.16
C ALA A 400 2.94 -16.38 16.39
N SER A 401 2.33 -17.45 16.90
CA SER A 401 1.55 -17.44 18.14
C SER A 401 2.37 -17.08 19.38
N SER A 402 3.63 -17.52 19.47
CA SER A 402 4.54 -17.17 20.58
C SER A 402 4.96 -15.69 20.54
N ILE A 403 5.20 -15.16 19.34
CA ILE A 403 5.57 -13.76 19.10
C ILE A 403 4.41 -12.83 19.50
N LEU A 404 3.19 -13.14 19.08
CA LEU A 404 2.03 -12.36 19.51
C LEU A 404 1.84 -12.39 21.01
N ARG A 405 2.06 -13.56 21.64
CA ARG A 405 2.01 -13.69 23.10
C ARG A 405 3.04 -12.79 23.79
N SER A 406 4.26 -12.71 23.27
CA SER A 406 5.30 -11.82 23.83
C SER A 406 5.07 -10.33 23.52
N MET A 407 4.12 -10.00 22.66
CA MET A 407 3.61 -8.65 22.39
C MET A 407 2.25 -8.36 23.06
N ASN A 408 1.89 -9.12 24.10
CA ASN A 408 0.64 -9.01 24.87
C ASN A 408 -0.66 -9.32 24.08
N ILE A 409 -0.58 -10.11 23.01
CA ILE A 409 -1.74 -10.67 22.31
C ILE A 409 -1.73 -12.20 22.51
N SER A 410 -2.45 -12.68 23.52
CA SER A 410 -2.40 -14.10 23.91
C SER A 410 -3.78 -14.75 23.94
N LYS A 411 -3.94 -15.84 23.20
CA LYS A 411 -5.03 -16.78 23.40
C LYS A 411 -4.64 -17.87 24.40
N THR A 412 -5.51 -18.16 25.36
CA THR A 412 -5.47 -19.40 26.16
C THR A 412 -5.92 -20.55 25.27
N VAL A 413 -4.97 -21.36 24.81
CA VAL A 413 -5.25 -22.54 24.00
C VAL A 413 -5.07 -23.78 24.88
N ASP A 414 -6.13 -24.54 25.08
CA ASP A 414 -6.05 -25.85 25.74
C ASP A 414 -5.21 -26.81 24.89
N SER A 415 -4.30 -27.55 25.53
CA SER A 415 -3.39 -28.46 24.84
C SER A 415 -4.16 -29.53 24.07
N CYS A 416 -3.89 -29.66 22.77
CA CYS A 416 -4.30 -30.84 22.01
C CYS A 416 -3.50 -32.05 22.50
N ILE A 417 -4.18 -33.07 23.02
CA ILE A 417 -3.58 -34.40 23.20
C ILE A 417 -3.38 -34.97 21.81
N ILE A 418 -2.14 -34.89 21.30
CA ILE A 418 -1.69 -35.72 20.18
C ILE A 418 -0.99 -36.90 20.83
N THR A 419 -1.44 -38.12 20.54
CA THR A 419 -0.75 -39.35 20.98
C THR A 419 0.63 -39.39 20.34
N ASP A 420 1.65 -39.09 21.14
CA ASP A 420 3.06 -39.31 20.80
C ASP A 420 3.30 -40.81 20.60
N GLU A 421 3.57 -41.23 19.37
CA GLU A 421 4.42 -42.40 19.18
C GLU A 421 5.86 -41.94 19.38
N ALA A 422 6.47 -42.51 20.42
CA ALA A 422 7.77 -42.15 20.95
C ALA A 422 8.87 -42.01 19.88
N SER A 423 9.46 -40.82 19.81
CA SER A 423 10.86 -40.66 19.45
C SER A 423 11.50 -39.74 20.49
N GLN A 424 12.67 -40.15 20.96
CA GLN A 424 13.36 -39.56 22.10
C GLN A 424 13.64 -38.07 21.88
N ALA A 425 13.46 -37.28 22.95
CA ALA A 425 13.97 -35.93 23.07
C ALA A 425 15.50 -35.97 22.99
N ASP A 426 16.05 -35.79 21.79
CA ASP A 426 17.45 -35.43 21.60
C ASP A 426 17.54 -33.92 21.40
N GLY A 427 18.50 -33.29 22.07
CA GLY A 427 18.67 -31.84 22.16
C GLY A 427 19.21 -31.19 20.88
N SER A 428 18.87 -31.70 19.70
CA SER A 428 19.19 -31.07 18.43
C SER A 428 18.09 -30.08 18.06
N VAL A 429 18.40 -28.79 18.15
CA VAL A 429 17.71 -27.78 17.36
C VAL A 429 18.02 -28.11 15.91
N ASN A 430 17.18 -28.95 15.29
CA ASN A 430 17.21 -29.15 13.85
C ASN A 430 16.86 -27.80 13.24
N VAL A 431 17.88 -27.17 12.68
CA VAL A 431 17.77 -25.95 11.88
C VAL A 431 16.78 -26.25 10.77
N VAL A 432 15.67 -25.51 10.80
CA VAL A 432 14.64 -25.27 9.79
C VAL A 432 14.89 -26.03 8.48
N ASP A 433 14.26 -27.20 8.36
CA ASP A 433 13.99 -27.79 7.04
C ASP A 433 12.64 -27.20 6.62
N ASP A 434 12.68 -25.97 6.09
CA ASP A 434 11.58 -25.41 5.31
C ASP A 434 11.20 -26.49 4.30
N SER A 435 9.93 -26.88 4.24
CA SER A 435 9.51 -27.94 3.31
C SER A 435 9.93 -27.49 1.91
N PRO A 436 10.92 -28.15 1.25
CA PRO A 436 11.49 -27.65 -0.01
C PRO A 436 10.43 -27.56 -1.12
N LEU A 437 9.33 -28.29 -0.94
CA LEU A 437 8.11 -28.26 -1.73
C LEU A 437 7.38 -26.90 -1.66
N LEU A 438 7.26 -26.32 -0.46
CA LEU A 438 6.61 -25.01 -0.27
C LEU A 438 7.43 -23.90 -0.92
N GLU A 439 8.75 -23.87 -0.71
CA GLU A 439 9.62 -22.87 -1.34
C GLU A 439 9.60 -22.99 -2.88
N ALA A 440 9.60 -24.22 -3.40
CA ALA A 440 9.47 -24.47 -4.84
C ALA A 440 8.13 -23.96 -5.41
N ALA A 441 7.01 -24.19 -4.70
CA ALA A 441 5.69 -23.69 -5.11
C ALA A 441 5.64 -22.15 -5.11
N ILE A 442 6.20 -21.51 -4.08
CA ILE A 442 6.30 -20.04 -3.99
C ILE A 442 7.11 -19.47 -5.16
N LYS A 443 8.26 -20.07 -5.46
CA LYS A 443 9.12 -19.63 -6.56
C LYS A 443 8.40 -19.73 -7.90
N GLN A 444 7.72 -20.86 -8.15
CA GLN A 444 6.96 -21.06 -9.38
C GLN A 444 5.84 -20.03 -9.55
N SER A 445 5.04 -19.78 -8.50
CA SER A 445 3.96 -18.80 -8.53
C SER A 445 4.47 -17.39 -8.82
N ARG A 446 5.64 -17.03 -8.27
CA ARG A 446 6.27 -15.73 -8.51
C ARG A 446 6.81 -15.56 -9.93
N GLU A 447 7.42 -16.60 -10.50
CA GLU A 447 7.91 -16.57 -11.88
C GLU A 447 6.76 -16.32 -12.86
N GLU A 448 5.62 -16.99 -12.65
CA GLU A 448 4.42 -16.78 -13.48
C GLU A 448 3.78 -15.42 -13.29
N GLU A 449 3.74 -14.91 -12.05
CA GLU A 449 3.26 -13.55 -11.82
C GLU A 449 4.11 -12.53 -12.61
N LYS A 450 5.43 -12.67 -12.58
CA LYS A 450 6.33 -11.78 -13.34
C LYS A 450 6.06 -11.85 -14.84
N GLU A 451 5.84 -13.05 -15.39
CA GLU A 451 5.47 -13.21 -16.80
C GLU A 451 4.14 -12.52 -17.14
N ILE A 452 3.13 -12.66 -16.28
CA ILE A 452 1.83 -12.00 -16.47
C ILE A 452 1.96 -10.48 -16.36
N LEU A 453 2.75 -9.96 -15.41
CA LEU A 453 2.97 -8.53 -15.26
C LEU A 453 3.70 -7.94 -16.48
N ILE A 454 4.69 -8.64 -17.02
CA ILE A 454 5.37 -8.27 -18.26
C ILE A 454 4.36 -8.25 -19.42
N ALA A 455 3.56 -9.30 -19.57
CA ALA A 455 2.53 -9.36 -20.61
C ALA A 455 1.49 -8.24 -20.47
N LYS A 456 1.04 -7.95 -19.24
CA LYS A 456 0.09 -6.87 -18.95
C LYS A 456 0.67 -5.51 -19.31
N ALA A 457 1.92 -5.24 -18.93
CA ALA A 457 2.62 -4.01 -19.29
C ALA A 457 2.71 -3.84 -20.82
N THR A 458 3.02 -4.91 -21.56
CA THR A 458 3.03 -4.89 -23.04
C THR A 458 1.64 -4.65 -23.62
N THR A 459 0.56 -5.17 -23.01
CA THR A 459 -0.80 -4.92 -23.49
C THR A 459 -1.34 -3.52 -23.16
N GLU A 460 -0.90 -2.93 -22.05
CA GLU A 460 -1.24 -1.54 -21.69
C GLU A 460 -0.51 -0.54 -22.59
N GLU A 461 0.78 -0.78 -22.89
CA GLU A 461 1.53 0.01 -23.88
C GLU A 461 0.86 -0.01 -25.26
N LEU A 462 0.26 -1.14 -25.65
CA LEU A 462 -0.53 -1.25 -26.89
C LEU A 462 -1.92 -0.58 -26.82
N LYS A 463 -2.49 -0.40 -25.61
CA LYS A 463 -3.74 0.36 -25.42
C LYS A 463 -3.51 1.87 -25.50
N ASP A 464 -2.31 2.34 -25.20
CA ASP A 464 -1.94 3.76 -25.29
C ASP A 464 -1.84 4.29 -26.74
N GLU A 465 -1.83 3.42 -27.77
CA GLU A 465 -2.06 3.84 -29.15
C GLU A 465 -3.53 4.27 -29.43
N GLY A 466 -4.46 3.91 -28.55
CA GLY A 466 -5.86 4.36 -28.57
C GLY A 466 -6.06 5.82 -28.13
N VAL A 467 -5.02 6.49 -27.62
CA VAL A 467 -5.05 7.89 -27.15
C VAL A 467 -5.46 8.89 -28.26
N ILE A 468 -5.30 8.51 -29.53
CA ILE A 468 -5.71 9.31 -30.70
C ILE A 468 -7.21 9.63 -30.68
N ASP A 469 -8.08 8.73 -30.17
CA ASP A 469 -9.52 8.95 -30.13
C ASP A 469 -9.94 10.01 -29.09
N SER A 470 -9.26 10.08 -27.94
CA SER A 470 -9.52 11.12 -26.92
C SER A 470 -9.07 12.52 -27.34
N VAL A 471 -7.96 12.62 -28.08
CA VAL A 471 -7.48 13.88 -28.65
C VAL A 471 -8.44 14.39 -29.74
N LEU A 472 -9.03 13.49 -30.52
CA LEU A 472 -10.05 13.82 -31.51
C LEU A 472 -11.30 14.42 -30.87
N VAL A 473 -11.75 13.86 -29.74
CA VAL A 473 -12.92 14.36 -28.99
C VAL A 473 -12.67 15.76 -28.42
N ILE A 474 -11.49 16.03 -27.88
CA ILE A 474 -11.13 17.34 -27.30
C ILE A 474 -10.98 18.42 -28.39
N THR A 475 -10.36 18.09 -29.52
CA THR A 475 -10.22 19.02 -30.65
C THR A 475 -11.57 19.37 -31.27
N GLU A 476 -12.52 18.43 -31.29
CA GLU A 476 -13.88 18.66 -31.77
C GLU A 476 -14.71 19.52 -30.79
N LEU A 477 -14.57 19.30 -29.47
CA LEU A 477 -15.24 20.07 -28.41
C LEU A 477 -14.74 21.53 -28.29
N LEU A 478 -13.48 21.80 -28.62
CA LEU A 478 -12.87 23.14 -28.57
C LEU A 478 -13.16 24.03 -29.79
N LYS A 479 -13.82 23.50 -30.83
CA LYS A 479 -14.19 24.27 -32.04
C LYS A 479 -14.87 25.62 -31.78
N PRO A 480 -15.78 25.79 -30.80
CA PRO A 480 -16.45 27.08 -30.53
C PRO A 480 -15.54 28.12 -29.86
N LEU A 481 -14.48 27.69 -29.16
CA LEU A 481 -13.55 28.56 -28.41
C LEU A 481 -12.37 29.05 -29.26
N LYS A 482 -12.17 28.49 -30.47
CA LYS A 482 -11.11 28.90 -31.41
C LYS A 482 -11.14 30.39 -31.75
N HIS A 483 -12.28 31.08 -31.63
CA HIS A 483 -12.37 32.52 -31.86
C HIS A 483 -11.87 33.39 -30.71
N VAL A 484 -11.73 32.84 -29.50
CA VAL A 484 -11.38 33.60 -28.28
C VAL A 484 -9.86 33.57 -28.03
N VAL A 485 -9.21 32.44 -28.35
CA VAL A 485 -7.76 32.23 -28.20
C VAL A 485 -6.90 33.28 -28.92
N PRO A 486 -7.12 33.61 -30.22
CA PRO A 486 -6.29 34.60 -30.91
C PRO A 486 -6.46 36.02 -30.32
N TRP A 487 -7.63 36.36 -29.77
CA TRP A 487 -7.87 37.66 -29.14
C TRP A 487 -7.06 37.83 -27.84
N PHE A 488 -6.93 36.77 -27.03
CA PHE A 488 -6.08 36.78 -25.84
C PHE A 488 -4.58 36.73 -26.20
N GLN A 489 -4.21 36.02 -27.26
CA GLN A 489 -2.84 35.99 -27.74
C GLN A 489 -2.39 37.38 -28.23
N GLU A 490 -3.22 38.11 -29.00
CA GLU A 490 -2.92 39.47 -29.50
C GLU A 490 -2.71 40.50 -28.36
N ILE A 491 -3.31 40.27 -27.19
CA ILE A 491 -3.13 41.07 -25.96
C ILE A 491 -1.80 40.72 -25.25
N PHE A 492 -1.43 39.44 -25.20
CA PHE A 492 -0.18 39.00 -24.56
C PHE A 492 1.06 39.22 -25.43
N THR A 493 0.94 39.18 -26.76
CA THR A 493 2.05 39.42 -27.70
C THR A 493 2.34 40.90 -27.96
N TRP A 494 1.63 41.82 -27.29
CA TRP A 494 1.82 43.27 -27.42
C TRP A 494 1.65 43.81 -28.86
N GLU A 495 0.84 43.16 -29.69
CA GLU A 495 0.62 43.59 -31.07
C GLU A 495 -0.12 44.94 -31.17
N ARG A 496 -0.89 45.32 -30.14
CA ARG A 496 -1.63 46.60 -30.07
C ARG A 496 -1.33 47.37 -28.77
N PRO A 497 -0.28 48.21 -28.74
CA PRO A 497 0.25 48.81 -27.51
C PRO A 497 -0.74 49.75 -26.79
N ILE A 498 -1.64 50.40 -27.53
CA ILE A 498 -2.63 51.32 -26.92
C ILE A 498 -3.72 50.55 -26.16
N ILE A 499 -4.12 49.38 -26.68
CA ILE A 499 -5.18 48.56 -26.09
C ILE A 499 -4.64 47.82 -24.86
N THR A 500 -3.42 47.29 -24.94
CA THR A 500 -2.77 46.65 -23.80
C THR A 500 -2.50 47.63 -22.67
N LEU A 501 -2.06 48.87 -22.97
CA LEU A 501 -1.86 49.92 -21.97
C LEU A 501 -3.18 50.34 -21.30
N ALA A 502 -4.27 50.43 -22.06
CA ALA A 502 -5.60 50.73 -21.51
C ALA A 502 -6.12 49.60 -20.60
N VAL A 503 -5.90 48.34 -20.97
CA VAL A 503 -6.28 47.16 -20.17
C VAL A 503 -5.46 47.08 -18.89
N LEU A 504 -4.15 47.38 -18.94
CA LEU A 504 -3.26 47.46 -17.78
C LEU A 504 -3.65 48.60 -16.84
N ALA A 505 -3.93 49.79 -17.38
CA ALA A 505 -4.39 50.92 -16.58
C ALA A 505 -5.75 50.65 -15.93
N ALA A 506 -6.67 49.98 -16.65
CA ALA A 506 -7.96 49.57 -16.12
C ALA A 506 -7.82 48.51 -15.03
N SER A 507 -6.97 47.50 -15.19
CA SER A 507 -6.75 46.46 -14.17
C SER A 507 -6.10 47.03 -12.90
N LEU A 508 -5.12 47.92 -13.05
CA LEU A 508 -4.50 48.66 -11.93
C LEU A 508 -5.51 49.54 -11.21
N MET A 509 -6.39 50.25 -11.93
CA MET A 509 -7.47 51.05 -11.32
C MET A 509 -8.51 50.19 -10.60
N ILE A 510 -8.85 49.01 -11.13
CA ILE A 510 -9.80 48.06 -10.51
C ILE A 510 -9.23 47.49 -9.20
N ILE A 511 -7.93 47.20 -9.17
CA ILE A 511 -7.23 46.72 -7.96
C ILE A 511 -7.11 47.85 -6.94
N TYR A 512 -6.71 49.05 -7.36
CA TYR A 512 -6.55 50.22 -6.48
C TYR A 512 -7.85 50.66 -5.82
N MET A 513 -8.99 50.51 -6.51
CA MET A 513 -10.31 50.85 -5.97
C MET A 513 -10.99 49.69 -5.21
N GLU A 514 -10.33 48.54 -5.04
CA GLU A 514 -10.88 47.31 -4.44
C GLU A 514 -12.18 46.80 -5.11
N TRP A 515 -12.39 47.10 -6.40
CA TRP A 515 -13.62 46.73 -7.12
C TRP A 515 -13.60 45.34 -7.76
N VAL A 516 -12.61 44.51 -7.41
CA VAL A 516 -12.38 43.19 -7.98
C VAL A 516 -13.63 42.31 -7.90
N GLY A 517 -14.38 42.36 -6.79
CA GLY A 517 -15.63 41.62 -6.65
C GLY A 517 -16.75 42.07 -7.60
N LYS A 518 -16.91 43.39 -7.79
CA LYS A 518 -17.95 43.98 -8.65
C LYS A 518 -17.64 43.77 -10.13
N THR A 519 -16.37 43.86 -10.53
CA THR A 519 -15.95 43.58 -11.91
C THR A 519 -16.08 42.11 -12.25
N PHE A 520 -15.74 41.21 -11.32
CA PHE A 520 -15.95 39.78 -11.47
C PHE A 520 -17.44 39.46 -11.64
N ALA A 521 -18.32 40.08 -10.85
CA ALA A 521 -19.74 39.88 -10.98
C ALA A 521 -20.32 40.43 -12.30
N ALA A 522 -19.85 41.61 -12.75
CA ALA A 522 -20.23 42.16 -14.05
C ALA A 522 -19.78 41.26 -15.22
N PHE A 523 -18.60 40.66 -15.12
CA PHE A 523 -18.10 39.68 -16.09
C PHE A 523 -18.98 38.42 -16.14
N LEU A 524 -19.39 37.89 -14.99
CA LEU A 524 -20.32 36.76 -14.92
C LEU A 524 -21.68 37.09 -15.56
N ILE A 525 -22.22 38.28 -15.30
CA ILE A 525 -23.47 38.76 -15.94
C ILE A 525 -23.30 38.88 -17.45
N TRP A 526 -22.17 39.44 -17.93
CA TRP A 526 -21.87 39.53 -19.35
C TRP A 526 -21.74 38.16 -20.02
N ALA A 527 -21.08 37.20 -19.36
CA ALA A 527 -21.00 35.82 -19.82
C ALA A 527 -22.40 35.19 -19.93
N ILE A 528 -23.29 35.44 -18.96
CA ILE A 528 -24.69 35.00 -19.00
C ILE A 528 -25.46 35.62 -20.18
N ILE A 529 -25.29 36.91 -20.44
CA ILE A 529 -25.93 37.58 -21.58
C ILE A 529 -25.45 36.97 -22.90
N LYS A 530 -24.15 36.72 -23.03
CA LYS A 530 -23.58 36.03 -24.21
C LYS A 530 -24.07 34.59 -24.34
N MET A 531 -24.24 33.87 -23.23
CA MET A 531 -24.82 32.52 -23.21
C MET A 531 -26.29 32.54 -23.66
N LEU A 532 -27.08 33.53 -23.25
CA LEU A 532 -28.46 33.70 -23.70
C LEU A 532 -28.56 34.07 -25.18
N ASP A 533 -27.63 34.90 -25.69
CA ASP A 533 -27.56 35.26 -27.12
C ASP A 533 -27.15 34.05 -27.97
N ALA A 534 -26.21 33.23 -27.49
CA ALA A 534 -25.85 31.95 -28.11
C ALA A 534 -27.02 30.97 -28.12
N ARG A 535 -27.80 30.87 -27.02
CA ARG A 535 -29.04 30.07 -26.98
C ARG A 535 -30.09 30.57 -27.98
N LYS A 536 -30.34 31.87 -28.06
CA LYS A 536 -31.31 32.46 -29.01
C LYS A 536 -30.91 32.23 -30.47
N LYS A 537 -29.61 32.31 -30.78
CA LYS A 537 -29.09 32.03 -32.13
C LYS A 537 -29.16 30.54 -32.47
N LYS A 538 -28.86 29.64 -31.52
CA LYS A 538 -28.84 28.18 -31.74
C LYS A 538 -30.24 27.53 -31.81
N ILE A 539 -31.28 28.15 -31.24
CA ILE A 539 -32.68 27.70 -31.39
C ILE A 539 -33.21 27.89 -32.83
N ARG A 540 -32.57 28.73 -33.64
CA ARG A 540 -33.00 29.02 -35.03
C ARG A 540 -32.43 28.03 -36.06
N GLU A 541 -31.43 27.24 -35.71
CA GLU A 541 -30.90 26.17 -36.57
C GLU A 541 -31.30 24.80 -36.00
N LYS A 542 -32.27 24.17 -36.66
CA LYS A 542 -32.68 22.79 -36.39
C LYS A 542 -31.51 21.82 -36.62
N CYS A 543 -31.48 20.80 -35.75
CA CYS A 543 -30.58 19.66 -35.68
C CYS A 543 -29.94 19.23 -37.01
N TYR A 544 -28.61 19.11 -36.99
CA TYR A 544 -27.94 18.04 -37.73
C TYR A 544 -27.34 17.05 -36.73
N GLU A 545 -27.75 15.82 -36.96
CA GLU A 545 -27.21 14.57 -36.45
C GLU A 545 -25.67 14.58 -36.45
N ILE A 546 -25.08 14.19 -35.32
CA ILE A 546 -23.63 14.04 -35.18
C ILE A 546 -23.26 12.75 -35.91
N VAL A 547 -22.95 12.87 -37.20
CA VAL A 547 -22.40 11.78 -38.01
C VAL A 547 -20.88 11.77 -37.81
N ILE A 548 -20.39 10.69 -37.22
CA ILE A 548 -18.97 10.39 -37.11
C ILE A 548 -18.50 9.89 -38.48
N SER A 549 -17.78 10.74 -39.21
CA SER A 549 -17.13 10.34 -40.46
C SER A 549 -15.67 9.98 -40.20
N ARG A 550 -15.38 8.68 -40.14
CA ARG A 550 -14.03 8.11 -40.18
C ARG A 550 -13.48 8.21 -41.61
N SER A 551 -12.91 9.36 -41.98
CA SER A 551 -12.02 9.46 -43.15
C SER A 551 -11.37 10.85 -43.26
N SER A 552 -10.25 11.06 -42.59
CA SER A 552 -9.18 11.92 -43.12
C SER A 552 -7.93 11.86 -42.25
N MET A 553 -6.78 11.81 -42.92
CA MET A 553 -5.42 12.00 -42.38
C MET A 553 -4.73 10.77 -41.76
N ALA A 554 -4.46 9.79 -42.63
CA ALA A 554 -3.11 9.23 -42.65
C ALA A 554 -2.16 10.35 -43.12
N SER A 555 -1.25 10.78 -42.25
CA SER A 555 -0.15 11.68 -42.62
C SER A 555 0.99 11.51 -41.62
N ASP A 556 1.94 10.66 -42.01
CA ASP A 556 3.35 10.61 -41.67
C ASP A 556 3.85 11.51 -40.51
N GLN A 557 4.19 10.87 -39.39
CA GLN A 557 5.19 11.41 -38.47
C GLN A 557 6.16 10.28 -38.08
N SER A 558 7.45 10.58 -38.18
CA SER A 558 8.54 9.60 -38.12
C SER A 558 8.80 9.10 -36.69
N THR A 559 9.17 7.83 -36.62
CA THR A 559 9.27 6.96 -35.44
C THR A 559 10.36 7.32 -34.42
N MET A 560 11.16 8.37 -34.65
CA MET A 560 12.35 8.64 -33.82
C MET A 560 12.16 9.79 -32.82
N GLU A 561 11.20 10.70 -33.05
CA GLU A 561 10.92 11.83 -32.13
C GLU A 561 9.83 11.51 -31.08
N SER A 562 9.03 10.45 -31.32
CA SER A 562 7.97 9.99 -30.41
C SER A 562 8.50 9.23 -29.20
N ILE A 563 9.65 8.55 -29.33
CA ILE A 563 10.14 7.62 -28.30
C ILE A 563 10.81 8.36 -27.14
N VAL A 564 11.42 9.52 -27.38
CA VAL A 564 12.19 10.26 -26.34
C VAL A 564 11.31 11.24 -25.56
N SER A 565 10.15 11.64 -26.09
CA SER A 565 9.21 12.54 -25.42
C SER A 565 8.15 11.81 -24.58
N ALA A 566 8.02 10.49 -24.72
CA ALA A 566 7.03 9.67 -24.02
C ALA A 566 7.41 9.32 -22.57
N GLN A 567 8.65 9.51 -22.13
CA GLN A 567 9.15 8.78 -20.96
C GLN A 567 9.15 9.48 -19.59
N HIS A 568 8.48 10.60 -19.33
CA HIS A 568 8.38 11.08 -17.92
C HIS A 568 7.18 11.97 -17.56
N GLY A 569 6.11 12.04 -18.37
CA GLY A 569 4.98 12.93 -18.11
C GLY A 569 3.58 12.40 -18.43
N LEU A 570 3.44 11.16 -18.92
CA LEU A 570 2.18 10.69 -19.48
C LEU A 570 1.09 10.36 -18.45
N TYR A 571 1.44 9.83 -17.27
CA TYR A 571 0.46 9.52 -16.22
C TYR A 571 -0.24 10.76 -15.67
N THR A 572 0.50 11.85 -15.46
CA THR A 572 -0.05 13.13 -14.99
C THR A 572 -0.91 13.81 -16.04
N ILE A 573 -0.54 13.68 -17.32
CA ILE A 573 -1.34 14.23 -18.42
C ILE A 573 -2.66 13.45 -18.56
N HIS A 574 -2.65 12.12 -18.41
CA HIS A 574 -3.86 11.29 -18.52
C HIS A 574 -4.93 11.68 -17.50
N ASP A 575 -4.56 11.77 -16.21
CA ASP A 575 -5.49 12.14 -15.13
C ASP A 575 -5.99 13.59 -15.29
N MET A 576 -5.09 14.53 -15.63
CA MET A 576 -5.48 15.91 -15.92
C MET A 576 -6.40 16.02 -17.14
N MET A 577 -6.17 15.22 -18.19
CA MET A 577 -6.97 15.21 -19.41
C MET A 577 -8.35 14.60 -19.15
N GLN A 578 -8.43 13.54 -18.34
CA GLN A 578 -9.71 12.94 -17.92
C GLN A 578 -10.52 13.90 -17.04
N ILE A 579 -9.89 14.56 -16.07
CA ILE A 579 -10.52 15.58 -15.21
C ILE A 579 -11.00 16.77 -16.06
N ALA A 580 -10.18 17.25 -17.00
CA ALA A 580 -10.55 18.34 -17.90
C ALA A 580 -11.70 17.95 -18.85
N ASN A 581 -11.70 16.72 -19.36
CA ASN A 581 -12.74 16.21 -20.24
C ASN A 581 -14.08 16.07 -19.50
N ILE A 582 -14.05 15.57 -18.25
CA ILE A 582 -15.23 15.49 -17.37
C ILE A 582 -15.72 16.88 -17.00
N ALA A 583 -14.83 17.82 -16.68
CA ALA A 583 -15.20 19.20 -16.38
C ALA A 583 -15.84 19.89 -17.60
N MET A 584 -15.28 19.71 -18.79
CA MET A 584 -15.84 20.23 -20.04
C MET A 584 -17.20 19.60 -20.38
N LEU A 585 -17.35 18.28 -20.25
CA LEU A 585 -18.63 17.60 -20.44
C LEU A 585 -19.69 18.05 -19.44
N LYS A 586 -19.31 18.32 -18.18
CA LYS A 586 -20.20 18.92 -17.17
C LYS A 586 -20.63 20.33 -17.57
N ILE A 587 -19.69 21.17 -18.01
CA ILE A 587 -19.99 22.52 -18.49
C ILE A 587 -20.91 22.46 -19.72
N TRP A 588 -20.65 21.57 -20.67
CA TRP A 588 -21.47 21.34 -21.86
C TRP A 588 -22.86 20.80 -21.55
N SER A 589 -22.96 19.84 -20.62
CA SER A 589 -24.21 19.29 -20.12
C SER A 589 -25.06 20.37 -19.45
N ILE A 590 -24.44 21.24 -18.63
CA ILE A 590 -25.12 22.40 -18.03
C ILE A 590 -25.55 23.42 -19.11
N LEU A 591 -24.73 23.64 -20.15
CA LEU A 591 -25.05 24.55 -21.25
C LEU A 591 -26.25 24.07 -22.10
N ILE A 592 -26.33 22.76 -22.37
CA ILE A 592 -27.30 22.11 -23.26
C ILE A 592 -28.54 21.60 -22.52
N SER A 593 -28.46 21.39 -21.21
CA SER A 593 -29.58 20.89 -20.40
C SER A 593 -30.83 21.74 -20.56
N LYS A 594 -31.90 21.06 -20.96
CA LYS A 594 -33.28 21.56 -21.16
C LYS A 594 -34.01 21.85 -19.83
N ALA A 595 -33.33 21.77 -18.68
CA ALA A 595 -33.95 21.93 -17.37
C ALA A 595 -33.88 23.38 -16.88
N ASP A 596 -35.01 24.10 -17.00
CA ASP A 596 -35.19 25.48 -16.53
C ASP A 596 -34.82 25.67 -15.04
N LYS A 597 -34.88 24.61 -14.23
CA LYS A 597 -34.61 24.65 -12.78
C LYS A 597 -33.13 24.80 -12.40
N VAL A 598 -32.20 24.29 -13.22
CA VAL A 598 -30.75 24.38 -12.93
C VAL A 598 -30.25 25.79 -13.23
N LEU A 599 -30.76 26.40 -14.29
CA LEU A 599 -30.47 27.78 -14.65
C LEU A 599 -30.94 28.74 -13.53
N VAL A 600 -32.16 28.57 -13.02
CA VAL A 600 -32.71 29.37 -11.91
C VAL A 600 -31.89 29.22 -10.63
N ARG A 601 -31.38 28.02 -10.31
CA ARG A 601 -30.52 27.80 -9.14
C ARG A 601 -29.11 28.39 -9.31
N PHE A 602 -28.57 28.37 -10.51
CA PHE A 602 -27.30 29.03 -10.82
C PHE A 602 -27.46 30.55 -10.77
N PHE A 603 -28.56 31.09 -11.30
CA PHE A 603 -28.94 32.49 -11.13
C PHE A 603 -29.10 32.87 -9.66
N SER A 604 -29.77 32.06 -8.84
CA SER A 604 -29.91 32.33 -7.40
C SER A 604 -28.57 32.26 -6.65
N ALA A 605 -27.66 31.38 -7.07
CA ALA A 605 -26.33 31.27 -6.48
C ALA A 605 -25.45 32.47 -6.85
N VAL A 606 -25.47 32.90 -8.12
CA VAL A 606 -24.76 34.11 -8.57
C VAL A 606 -25.34 35.36 -7.92
N ILE A 607 -26.67 35.46 -7.76
CA ILE A 607 -27.33 36.54 -7.02
C ILE A 607 -26.96 36.48 -5.53
N MET A 608 -26.87 35.30 -4.90
CA MET A 608 -26.42 35.20 -3.51
C MET A 608 -24.95 35.61 -3.34
N ILE A 609 -24.08 35.26 -4.28
CA ILE A 609 -22.66 35.69 -4.27
C ILE A 609 -22.59 37.22 -4.43
N LEU A 610 -23.38 37.81 -5.33
CA LEU A 610 -23.52 39.26 -5.50
C LEU A 610 -24.02 39.96 -4.22
N VAL A 611 -25.06 39.42 -3.58
CA VAL A 611 -25.62 39.95 -2.32
C VAL A 611 -24.63 39.81 -1.16
N LYS A 612 -23.81 38.74 -1.13
CA LYS A 612 -22.77 38.55 -0.13
C LYS A 612 -21.61 39.55 -0.28
N ILE A 613 -21.26 39.89 -1.53
CA ILE A 613 -20.24 40.89 -1.84
C ILE A 613 -20.69 42.31 -1.45
N ASP A 614 -21.97 42.65 -1.59
CA ASP A 614 -22.52 43.94 -1.13
C ASP A 614 -22.70 44.01 0.39
N SER A 615 -22.77 42.88 1.11
CA SER A 615 -22.93 42.85 2.59
C SER A 615 -21.63 43.00 3.40
N ASN A 616 -20.48 43.00 2.73
CA ASN A 616 -19.14 43.14 3.34
C ASN A 616 -18.41 44.44 2.92
N ILE A 617 -19.17 45.43 2.43
CA ILE A 617 -18.79 46.84 2.33
C ILE A 617 -19.65 47.59 3.34
#